data_AF-A0AAV3HNS6-F1
#
_entry.id   AF-A0AAV3HNS6-F1
#
_cell.length_a   1.000
_cell.length_b   1.000
_cell.length_c   1.000
_cell.angle_alpha   90.00
_cell.angle_beta   90.00
_cell.angle_gamma   90.00
#
_symmetry.space_group_name_H-M   'P 1'
#
loop_
_entity.id
_entity.type
_entity.pdbx_description
1 polymer ?
#
loop_
_entity_poly.entity_id
_entity_poly.type
_entity_poly.pdbx_seq_one_letter_code
_entity_poly.pdbx_strand_id
1 'polypeptide(L)'
;MEKYQLYKSISGEVNIRKMQRVLEQLLDEIRNRSRDSRLDMTWLTRESQKRLMKYKELFLHRCDLDQTELNQTYENLSLIERLVADMGVAALTYIIDALDKEM
;
A
#
# COMPACT_ATOMS: atom_id res chain seq x y z
N MET A 1 -1.53 1.21 32.95
CA MET A 1 -1.85 0.73 31.59
C MET A 1 -1.30 1.74 30.61
N GLU A 2 -0.02 1.60 30.27
CA GLU A 2 0.70 2.47 29.35
C GLU A 2 1.02 1.66 28.11
N LYS A 3 0.83 2.27 26.92
CA LYS A 3 1.46 2.00 25.60
C LYS A 3 0.50 2.18 24.41
N TYR A 4 -0.22 3.31 24.35
CA TYR A 4 -0.90 3.76 23.13
C TYR A 4 -0.45 5.17 22.68
N GLN A 5 0.74 5.63 23.10
CA GLN A 5 1.24 6.97 22.78
C GLN A 5 2.49 6.98 21.88
N LEU A 6 2.60 6.05 20.96
CA LEU A 6 3.68 6.08 19.96
C LEU A 6 3.18 5.82 18.53
N TYR A 7 2.05 6.45 18.17
CA TYR A 7 1.92 6.94 16.80
C TYR A 7 2.92 8.11 16.67
N LYS A 8 4.17 7.74 16.40
CA LYS A 8 5.26 8.68 16.14
C LYS A 8 4.73 9.73 15.15
N SER A 9 4.72 10.97 15.64
CA SER A 9 4.48 12.19 14.90
C SER A 9 5.07 12.07 13.49
N ILE A 10 4.18 12.09 12.49
CA ILE A 10 4.53 12.13 11.08
C ILE A 10 5.38 13.38 10.89
N SER A 11 6.69 13.25 10.67
CA SER A 11 7.52 14.40 10.30
C SER A 11 7.02 14.92 8.94
N GLY A 12 6.29 16.04 8.99
CA GLY A 12 5.09 16.30 8.19
C GLY A 12 5.26 16.50 6.68
N GLU A 13 6.45 16.84 6.17
CA GLU A 13 6.62 17.11 4.72
C GLU A 13 7.47 16.08 3.99
N VAL A 14 8.57 15.64 4.60
CA VAL A 14 9.51 14.67 3.97
C VAL A 14 8.82 13.33 3.75
N ASN A 15 7.95 12.91 4.68
CA ASN A 15 7.18 11.68 4.53
C ASN A 15 6.11 11.79 3.44
N ILE A 16 5.45 12.95 3.29
CA ILE A 16 4.43 13.16 2.24
C ILE A 16 5.07 13.13 0.86
N ARG A 17 6.17 13.87 0.64
CA ARG A 17 6.86 13.85 -0.66
C ARG A 17 7.36 12.45 -1.02
N LYS A 18 7.83 11.69 -0.03
CA LYS A 18 8.23 10.29 -0.24
C LYS A 18 7.01 9.43 -0.65
N MET A 19 5.88 9.57 0.04
CA MET A 19 4.64 8.85 -0.30
C MET A 19 4.13 9.23 -1.70
N GLN A 20 4.19 10.50 -2.10
CA GLN A 20 3.84 10.96 -3.44
C GLN A 20 4.72 10.33 -4.52
N ARG A 21 6.05 10.30 -4.32
CA ARG A 21 6.96 9.65 -5.26
C ARG A 21 6.68 8.16 -5.42
N VAL A 22 6.36 7.47 -4.32
CA VAL A 22 6.02 6.04 -4.37
C VAL A 22 4.67 5.83 -5.06
N LEU A 23 3.70 6.73 -4.86
CA LEU A 23 2.44 6.70 -5.61
C LEU A 23 2.67 6.88 -7.12
N GLU A 24 3.50 7.85 -7.53
CA GLU A 24 3.85 8.05 -8.95
C GLU A 24 4.48 6.78 -9.55
N GLN A 25 5.42 6.15 -8.82
CA GLN A 25 6.03 4.89 -9.23
C GLN A 25 5.00 3.76 -9.35
N LEU A 26 4.03 3.69 -8.45
CA LEU A 26 2.98 2.67 -8.47
C LEU A 26 2.05 2.88 -9.67
N LEU A 27 1.66 4.13 -9.95
CA LEU A 27 0.84 4.47 -11.11
C LEU A 27 1.57 4.18 -12.42
N ASP A 28 2.87 4.45 -12.49
CA ASP A 28 3.68 4.11 -13.66
C ASP A 28 3.83 2.60 -13.84
N GLU A 29 4.00 1.83 -12.75
CA GLU A 29 3.97 0.36 -12.80
C GLU A 29 2.63 -0.15 -13.36
N ILE A 30 1.51 0.39 -12.87
CA ILE A 30 0.15 0.06 -13.34
C ILE A 30 -0.02 0.42 -14.83
N ARG A 31 0.43 1.60 -15.26
CA ARG A 31 0.37 2.04 -16.66
C ARG A 31 1.18 1.13 -17.57
N ASN A 32 2.41 0.79 -17.18
CA ASN A 32 3.25 -0.12 -17.95
C ASN A 32 2.60 -1.50 -18.06
N ARG A 33 2.08 -2.03 -16.95
CA ARG A 33 1.37 -3.31 -16.94
C ARG A 33 0.11 -3.28 -17.81
N SER A 34 -0.64 -2.17 -17.81
CA SER A 34 -1.80 -1.98 -18.69
C SER A 34 -1.40 -2.03 -20.17
N ARG A 35 -0.30 -1.36 -20.54
CA ARG A 35 0.24 -1.38 -21.92
C ARG A 35 0.69 -2.77 -22.35
N ASP A 36 1.42 -3.47 -21.49
CA ASP A 36 2.00 -4.78 -21.80
C ASP A 36 0.93 -5.89 -21.89
N SER A 37 -0.06 -5.86 -20.99
CA SER A 37 -1.11 -6.88 -20.91
C SER A 37 -2.39 -6.54 -21.67
N ARG A 38 -2.52 -5.31 -22.19
CA ARG A 38 -3.75 -4.73 -22.75
C ARG A 38 -4.95 -4.77 -21.79
N LEU A 39 -4.68 -4.90 -20.49
CA LEU A 39 -5.71 -4.84 -19.46
C LEU A 39 -6.09 -3.40 -19.16
N ASP A 40 -7.34 -3.23 -18.75
CA ASP A 40 -7.89 -1.95 -18.35
C ASP A 40 -7.14 -1.36 -17.15
N MET A 41 -6.78 -0.08 -17.25
CA MET A 41 -6.02 0.61 -16.22
C MET A 41 -6.81 0.72 -14.92
N THR A 42 -8.12 1.01 -15.00
CA THR A 42 -8.99 1.12 -13.84
C THR A 42 -9.09 -0.23 -13.10
N TRP A 43 -9.20 -1.34 -13.83
CA TRP A 43 -9.16 -2.67 -13.24
C TRP A 43 -7.84 -2.95 -12.52
N LEU A 44 -6.70 -2.62 -13.12
CA LEU A 44 -5.38 -2.81 -12.50
C LEU A 44 -5.19 -1.93 -11.24
N THR A 45 -5.69 -0.70 -11.26
CA THR A 45 -5.72 0.20 -10.10
C THR A 45 -6.54 -0.40 -8.96
N ARG A 46 -7.75 -0.92 -9.25
CA ARG A 46 -8.59 -1.59 -8.24
C ARG A 46 -7.92 -2.82 -7.64
N GLU A 47 -7.29 -3.63 -8.48
CA GLU A 47 -6.58 -4.82 -8.02
C GLU A 47 -5.37 -4.46 -7.14
N SER A 48 -4.65 -3.38 -7.46
CA SER A 48 -3.59 -2.87 -6.59
C SER A 48 -4.13 -2.36 -5.25
N GLN A 49 -5.18 -1.54 -5.28
CA GLN A 49 -5.84 -1.04 -4.08
C GLN A 49 -6.32 -2.19 -3.18
N LYS A 50 -6.95 -3.21 -3.76
CA LYS A 50 -7.43 -4.40 -3.04
C LYS A 50 -6.29 -5.18 -2.37
N ARG A 51 -5.17 -5.39 -3.06
CA ARG A 51 -3.99 -6.06 -2.48
C ARG A 51 -3.43 -5.29 -1.29
N LEU A 52 -3.29 -3.97 -1.43
CA LEU A 52 -2.82 -3.09 -0.36
C LEU A 52 -3.78 -3.05 0.84
N MET A 53 -5.09 -3.00 0.59
CA MET A 53 -6.12 -3.07 1.64
C MET A 53 -6.06 -4.39 2.41
N LYS A 54 -5.98 -5.53 1.69
CA LYS A 54 -5.87 -6.85 2.32
C LYS A 54 -4.63 -6.92 3.21
N TYR A 55 -3.47 -6.50 2.69
CA TYR A 55 -2.24 -6.48 3.49
C TYR A 55 -2.37 -5.58 4.73
N LYS A 56 -2.92 -4.37 4.57
CA LYS A 56 -3.14 -3.42 5.67
C LYS A 56 -4.01 -4.02 6.77
N GLU A 57 -5.12 -4.68 6.41
CA GLU A 57 -6.03 -5.31 7.37
C GLU A 57 -5.33 -6.42 8.15
N LEU A 58 -4.68 -7.36 7.46
CA LEU A 58 -3.92 -8.43 8.10
C LEU A 58 -2.81 -7.88 9.01
N PHE A 59 -2.10 -6.83 8.57
CA PHE A 59 -1.06 -6.20 9.36
C PHE A 59 -1.61 -5.55 10.63
N LEU A 60 -2.79 -4.91 10.58
CA LEU A 60 -3.43 -4.31 11.75
C LEU A 60 -3.87 -5.36 12.78
N HIS A 61 -4.27 -6.55 12.31
CA HIS A 61 -4.74 -7.65 13.15
C HIS A 61 -3.69 -8.75 13.40
N ARG A 62 -2.41 -8.51 13.05
CA ARG A 62 -1.33 -9.51 13.11
C ARG A 62 -1.08 -10.14 14.48
N CYS A 63 -1.52 -9.50 15.57
CA CYS A 63 -1.40 -10.08 16.91
C CYS A 63 -2.37 -11.25 17.15
N ASP A 64 -3.46 -11.29 16.37
CA ASP A 64 -4.56 -12.25 16.50
C ASP A 64 -4.65 -13.20 15.29
N LEU A 65 -3.71 -13.10 14.35
CA LEU A 65 -3.73 -13.84 13.07
C LEU A 65 -2.49 -14.71 12.88
N ASP A 66 -2.61 -15.71 12.01
CA ASP A 66 -1.49 -16.51 11.54
C ASP A 66 -0.53 -15.65 10.71
N GLN A 67 0.73 -15.58 11.14
CA GLN A 67 1.81 -14.87 10.44
C GLN A 67 2.00 -15.36 9.00
N THR A 68 1.63 -16.62 8.72
CA THR A 68 1.72 -17.21 7.38
C THR A 68 0.86 -16.46 6.37
N GLU A 69 -0.37 -16.07 6.73
CA GLU A 69 -1.27 -15.37 5.81
C GLU A 69 -0.77 -13.95 5.50
N LEU A 70 -0.20 -13.28 6.50
CA LEU A 70 0.43 -11.97 6.34
C LEU A 70 1.63 -12.05 5.39
N ASN A 71 2.49 -13.06 5.56
CA ASN A 71 3.66 -13.29 4.70
C ASN A 71 3.24 -13.59 3.25
N GLN A 72 2.27 -14.48 3.05
CA GLN A 72 1.76 -14.79 1.71
C GLN A 72 1.14 -13.58 1.04
N THR A 73 0.41 -12.75 1.79
CA THR A 73 -0.18 -11.53 1.25
C THR A 73 0.90 -10.52 0.85
N TYR A 74 1.97 -10.38 1.64
CA TYR A 74 3.14 -9.57 1.30
C TYR A 74 3.85 -10.07 0.04
N GLU A 75 4.00 -11.39 -0.11
CA GLU A 75 4.62 -11.99 -1.30
C GLU A 75 3.82 -11.74 -2.59
N ASN A 76 2.49 -11.62 -2.48
CA ASN A 76 1.62 -11.30 -3.61
C ASN A 76 1.62 -9.81 -3.99
N LEU A 77 2.23 -8.94 -3.19
CA LEU A 77 2.42 -7.54 -3.53
C LEU A 77 3.48 -7.37 -4.62
N SER A 78 3.27 -6.40 -5.51
CA SER A 78 4.30 -5.94 -6.44
C SER A 78 5.46 -5.27 -5.71
N LEU A 79 6.56 -5.03 -6.44
CA LEU A 79 7.75 -4.42 -5.84
C LEU A 79 7.44 -3.04 -5.24
N ILE A 80 6.66 -2.22 -5.94
CA ILE A 80 6.27 -0.90 -5.41
C ILE A 80 5.26 -1.04 -4.27
N GLU A 81 4.29 -1.96 -4.37
CA GLU A 81 3.34 -2.23 -3.28
C GLU A 81 4.04 -2.67 -1.98
N ARG A 82 5.12 -3.45 -2.06
CA ARG A 82 5.95 -3.81 -0.91
C ARG A 82 6.66 -2.61 -0.30
N LEU A 83 7.16 -1.68 -1.12
CA LEU A 83 7.71 -0.42 -0.60
C LEU A 83 6.67 0.38 0.19
N VAL A 84 5.41 0.39 -0.27
CA VAL A 84 4.30 0.99 0.48
C VAL A 84 4.10 0.30 1.83
N ALA A 85 4.05 -1.04 1.82
CA ALA A 85 3.92 -1.84 3.03
C ALA A 85 5.04 -1.58 4.05
N ASP A 86 6.29 -1.52 3.58
CA ASP A 86 7.48 -1.28 4.40
C ASP A 86 7.52 0.14 4.98
N MET A 87 6.88 1.11 4.32
CA MET A 87 6.69 2.47 4.83
C MET A 87 5.63 2.54 5.95
N GLY A 88 4.83 1.47 6.12
CA GLY A 88 3.90 1.30 7.23
C GLY A 88 2.48 1.80 6.97
N VAL A 89 1.64 1.68 8.01
CA VAL A 89 0.17 1.87 7.92
C VAL A 89 -0.25 3.25 7.41
N ALA A 90 0.50 4.31 7.76
CA ALA A 90 0.21 5.66 7.29
C ALA A 90 0.38 5.77 5.75
N ALA A 91 1.44 5.17 5.20
CA ALA A 91 1.68 5.14 3.76
C ALA A 91 0.66 4.26 3.03
N LEU A 92 0.34 3.09 3.59
CA LEU A 92 -0.74 2.22 3.08
C LEU A 92 -2.05 3.01 2.98
N THR A 93 -2.45 3.72 4.03
CA THR A 93 -3.69 4.50 4.04
C THR A 93 -3.66 5.61 3.00
N TYR A 94 -2.60 6.42 2.98
CA TYR A 94 -2.45 7.50 2.01
C TYR A 94 -2.53 7.01 0.56
N ILE A 95 -1.83 5.93 0.24
CA ILE A 95 -1.77 5.41 -1.13
C ILE A 95 -3.08 4.74 -1.53
N ILE A 96 -3.72 3.97 -0.65
CA ILE A 96 -5.05 3.40 -0.91
C ILE A 96 -6.07 4.50 -1.22
N ASP A 97 -6.09 5.57 -0.41
CA ASP A 97 -6.99 6.72 -0.60
C ASP A 97 -6.66 7.51 -1.87
N ALA A 98 -5.39 7.54 -2.28
CA ALA A 98 -4.98 8.21 -3.51
C ALA A 98 -5.36 7.39 -4.75
N LEU A 99 -5.15 6.07 -4.74
CA LEU A 99 -5.59 5.17 -5.82
C LEU A 99 -7.12 5.22 -6.01
N ASP A 100 -7.88 5.38 -4.91
CA ASP A 100 -9.34 5.54 -4.96
C ASP A 100 -9.76 6.76 -5.79
N LYS A 101 -8.99 7.84 -5.73
CA LYS A 101 -9.28 9.11 -6.42
C LYS A 101 -8.89 9.12 -7.90
N GLU A 102 -8.11 8.14 -8.35
CA GLU A 102 -7.72 7.99 -9.76
C GLU A 102 -8.79 7.26 -10.59
N MET A 103 -9.90 6.85 -9.97
CA MET A 103 -11.01 6.11 -10.59
C MET A 103 -12.28 6.94 -10.68
#